data_AF-A0A523LQM7-F1
#
_entry.id   AF-A0A523LQM7-F1
#
_cell.length_a   1.000
_cell.length_b   1.000
_cell.length_c   1.000
_cell.angle_alpha   90.00
_cell.angle_beta   90.00
_cell.angle_gamma   90.00
#
_symmetry.space_group_name_H-M   'P 1'
#
loop_
_entity.id
_entity.type
_entity.pdbx_description
1 polymer ?
#
loop_
_entity_poly.entity_id
_entity_poly.type
_entity_poly.pdbx_seq_one_letter_code
_entity_poly.pdbx_strand_id
1 'polypeptide(L)'
;YWPFLLLSALLWYRYHPDLIPIKNWPLSTTLIPNPMGTTVQLDPGQLALPVSWTLVYEVYFYIGFTALLAFRRHTRVSTVLAILGVVVLAGIYAVYSGVFMPGRLLDSSLAFTLYLSPFCVEFLLGCLLGEWYRRHTIRWPLAWLALGLAMAVLIGWVNARWFAGNLLLGYYIPQRVLLFSAAACGFVLWAVGLDQRGKAFLPRASLILGGSSYALYLSHTLWLQWFFDIGGRDWLARNGLTVPGYWLAALAMIIMAAAFYQFAERPLHRGFRRVLRA
;
A
#
# COMPACT_ATOMS: atom_id res chain seq x y z
N TYR A 1 11.12 -2.44 -8.92
CA TYR A 1 11.81 -2.20 -7.64
C TYR A 1 13.18 -1.55 -7.82
N TRP A 2 14.21 -2.31 -8.23
CA TRP A 2 15.61 -1.84 -8.25
C TRP A 2 15.89 -0.49 -8.94
N PRO A 3 15.27 -0.14 -10.09
CA PRO A 3 15.46 1.19 -10.68
C PRO A 3 15.07 2.35 -9.75
N PHE A 4 14.01 2.17 -8.95
CA PHE A 4 13.58 3.17 -7.98
C PHE A 4 14.47 3.21 -6.73
N LEU A 5 15.06 2.09 -6.35
CA LEU A 5 16.06 2.06 -5.28
C LEU A 5 17.34 2.81 -5.69
N LEU A 6 17.78 2.62 -6.94
CA LEU A 6 18.91 3.39 -7.49
C LEU A 6 18.58 4.89 -7.58
N LEU A 7 17.39 5.23 -8.07
CA LEU A 7 16.92 6.62 -8.08
C LEU A 7 16.90 7.22 -6.68
N SER A 8 16.43 6.45 -5.69
CA SER A 8 16.46 6.87 -4.29
C SER A 8 17.88 7.11 -3.79
N ALA A 9 18.83 6.22 -4.10
CA ALA A 9 20.24 6.41 -3.76
C ALA A 9 20.85 7.68 -4.38
N LEU A 10 20.51 7.97 -5.63
CA LEU A 10 20.93 9.21 -6.30
C LEU A 10 20.35 10.45 -5.62
N LEU A 11 19.07 10.42 -5.23
CA LEU A 11 18.44 11.53 -4.53
C LEU A 11 19.07 11.76 -3.15
N TRP A 12 19.29 10.70 -2.37
CA TRP A 12 19.98 10.80 -1.07
C TRP A 12 21.40 11.34 -1.23
N TYR A 13 22.16 10.83 -2.20
CA TYR A 13 23.52 11.31 -2.47
C TYR A 13 23.56 12.79 -2.87
N ARG A 14 22.58 13.25 -3.66
CA ARG A 14 22.55 14.62 -4.18
C ARG A 14 22.10 15.65 -3.16
N TYR A 15 21.06 15.34 -2.39
CA TYR A 15 20.35 16.32 -1.56
C TYR A 15 20.60 16.14 -0.05
N HIS A 16 20.91 14.92 0.40
CA HIS A 16 21.04 14.58 1.83
C HIS A 16 22.14 13.53 2.06
N PRO A 17 23.40 13.79 1.65
CA PRO A 17 24.48 12.80 1.74
C PRO A 17 24.72 12.32 3.18
N ASP A 18 24.49 13.20 4.16
CA ASP A 18 24.67 12.95 5.59
C ASP A 18 23.70 11.90 6.14
N LEU A 19 22.55 11.70 5.46
CA LEU A 19 21.54 10.72 5.87
C LEU A 19 21.83 9.32 5.32
N ILE A 20 22.73 9.16 4.33
CA ILE A 20 23.02 7.85 3.74
C ILE A 20 23.46 6.80 4.77
N PRO A 21 24.38 7.09 5.73
CA PRO A 21 24.87 6.10 6.68
C PRO A 21 23.81 5.62 7.67
N ILE A 22 22.79 6.44 7.93
CA ILE A 22 21.71 6.10 8.88
C ILE A 22 20.53 5.38 8.21
N LYS A 23 20.49 5.34 6.86
CA LYS A 23 19.44 4.59 6.15
C LYS A 23 19.69 3.09 6.22
N ASN A 24 18.63 2.33 6.44
CA ASN A 24 18.65 0.87 6.41
C ASN A 24 18.62 0.36 4.96
N TRP A 25 19.78 0.41 4.30
CA TRP A 25 20.00 -0.16 2.98
C TRP A 25 19.77 -1.68 2.90
N PRO A 26 20.21 -2.51 3.87
CA PRO A 26 19.97 -3.95 3.81
C PRO A 26 18.49 -4.34 3.77
N LEU A 27 17.64 -3.70 4.59
CA LEU A 27 16.20 -3.95 4.55
C LEU A 27 15.57 -3.40 3.26
N SER A 28 16.00 -2.21 2.82
CA SER A 28 15.54 -1.58 1.57
C SER A 28 16.14 -2.21 0.30
N THR A 29 16.89 -3.30 0.41
CA THR A 29 17.42 -4.04 -0.74
C THR A 29 16.85 -5.44 -0.74
N THR A 30 16.98 -6.15 0.39
CA THR A 30 16.56 -7.55 0.48
C THR A 30 15.06 -7.72 0.70
N LEU A 31 14.36 -6.71 1.24
CA LEU A 31 12.98 -6.82 1.72
C LEU A 31 12.80 -7.94 2.76
N ILE A 32 13.88 -8.36 3.42
CA ILE A 32 13.85 -9.38 4.48
C ILE A 32 13.82 -8.65 5.84
N PRO A 33 12.77 -8.85 6.66
CA PRO A 33 12.72 -8.29 8.01
C PRO A 33 13.87 -8.86 8.84
N ASN A 34 14.60 -8.02 9.58
CA ASN A 34 15.71 -8.46 10.42
C ASN A 34 15.17 -9.12 11.72
N PRO A 35 15.37 -10.42 11.95
CA PRO A 35 14.85 -11.08 13.16
C PRO A 35 15.38 -10.48 14.48
N MET A 36 16.50 -9.76 14.46
CA MET A 36 17.18 -9.22 15.64
C MET A 36 16.95 -7.72 15.90
N GLY A 37 16.18 -7.00 15.07
CA GLY A 37 16.01 -5.54 15.21
C GLY A 37 14.55 -5.13 15.28
N THR A 38 14.05 -4.83 16.48
CA THR A 38 12.66 -4.40 16.73
C THR A 38 12.38 -2.96 16.28
N THR A 39 13.39 -2.08 16.26
CA THR A 39 13.17 -0.62 16.19
C THR A 39 13.19 0.01 14.78
N VAL A 40 13.89 -0.59 13.81
CA VAL A 40 14.22 0.08 12.52
C VAL A 40 13.25 -0.28 11.38
N GLN A 41 12.41 -1.31 11.55
CA GLN A 41 11.74 -1.94 10.41
C GLN A 41 10.51 -1.20 9.88
N LEU A 42 9.88 -0.40 10.73
CA LEU A 42 8.61 0.25 10.41
C LEU A 42 8.67 1.77 10.39
N ASP A 43 9.82 2.38 10.68
CA ASP A 43 9.99 3.82 10.47
C ASP A 43 10.30 4.08 8.97
N PRO A 44 9.36 4.60 8.17
CA PRO A 44 9.61 4.87 6.76
C PRO A 44 10.72 5.90 6.56
N GLY A 45 10.99 6.73 7.57
CA GLY A 45 12.06 7.73 7.56
C GLY A 45 13.46 7.14 7.64
N GLN A 46 13.62 5.91 8.15
CA GLN A 46 14.92 5.22 8.23
C GLN A 46 15.20 4.31 7.03
N LEU A 47 14.21 4.07 6.18
CA LEU A 47 14.38 3.27 4.98
C LEU A 47 14.99 4.10 3.85
N ALA A 48 15.88 3.48 3.07
CA ALA A 48 16.43 4.11 1.89
C ALA A 48 15.31 4.37 0.89
N LEU A 49 14.49 3.36 0.59
CA LEU A 49 13.25 3.54 -0.15
C LEU A 49 12.07 3.47 0.83
N PRO A 50 11.39 4.60 1.13
CA PRO A 50 10.38 4.65 2.20
C PRO A 50 9.25 3.63 2.05
N VAL A 51 8.87 3.26 0.82
CA VAL A 51 7.80 2.27 0.59
C VAL A 51 8.21 0.83 0.88
N SER A 52 9.48 0.56 1.20
CA SER A 52 9.96 -0.80 1.47
C SER A 52 9.26 -1.46 2.66
N TRP A 53 8.79 -0.69 3.65
CA TRP A 53 8.05 -1.28 4.78
C TRP A 53 6.76 -1.96 4.34
N THR A 54 6.04 -1.41 3.34
CA THR A 54 4.80 -2.02 2.82
C THR A 54 5.11 -3.18 1.86
N LEU A 55 6.20 -3.11 1.11
CA LEU A 55 6.66 -4.20 0.23
C LEU A 55 6.97 -5.48 1.00
N VAL A 56 7.45 -5.38 2.25
CA VAL A 56 7.66 -6.56 3.11
C VAL A 56 6.34 -7.30 3.34
N TYR A 57 5.24 -6.58 3.60
CA TYR A 57 3.92 -7.19 3.70
C TYR A 57 3.45 -7.79 2.38
N GLU A 58 3.78 -7.17 1.25
CA GLU A 58 3.43 -7.68 -0.09
C GLU A 58 4.14 -9.02 -0.39
N VAL A 59 5.44 -9.12 -0.09
CA VAL A 59 6.19 -10.38 -0.22
C VAL A 59 5.62 -11.45 0.71
N TYR A 60 5.36 -11.10 1.97
CA TYR A 60 4.73 -11.99 2.94
C TYR A 60 3.36 -12.49 2.46
N PHE A 61 2.53 -11.59 1.93
CA PHE A 61 1.24 -11.92 1.34
C PHE A 61 1.38 -12.89 0.18
N TYR A 62 2.31 -12.66 -0.76
CA TYR A 62 2.49 -13.57 -1.89
C TYR A 62 2.95 -14.96 -1.47
N ILE A 63 3.82 -15.07 -0.47
CA ILE A 63 4.22 -16.36 0.10
C ILE A 63 3.00 -17.05 0.73
N GLY A 64 2.25 -16.36 1.58
CA GLY A 64 1.06 -16.91 2.24
C GLY A 64 -0.04 -17.30 1.25
N PHE A 65 -0.28 -16.47 0.24
CA PHE A 65 -1.25 -16.73 -0.83
C PHE A 65 -0.83 -17.94 -1.69
N THR A 66 0.46 -18.04 -2.02
CA THR A 66 0.99 -19.20 -2.76
C THR A 66 0.85 -20.48 -1.94
N ALA A 67 1.15 -20.44 -0.64
CA ALA A 67 0.92 -21.56 0.27
C ALA A 67 -0.57 -21.93 0.33
N LEU A 68 -1.47 -20.94 0.37
CA LEU A 68 -2.92 -21.17 0.34
C LEU A 68 -3.38 -21.91 -0.92
N LEU A 69 -2.73 -21.66 -2.07
CA LEU A 69 -3.03 -22.38 -3.31
C LEU A 69 -2.69 -23.87 -3.24
N ALA A 70 -1.74 -24.28 -2.40
CA ALA A 70 -1.41 -25.69 -2.18
C ALA A 70 -2.52 -26.46 -1.42
N PHE A 71 -3.39 -25.76 -0.68
CA PHE A 71 -4.50 -26.40 0.02
C PHE A 71 -5.63 -26.81 -0.93
N ARG A 72 -6.36 -27.87 -0.55
CA ARG A 72 -7.55 -28.33 -1.26
C ARG A 72 -8.61 -27.23 -1.30
N ARG A 73 -9.29 -27.09 -2.45
CA ARG A 73 -10.24 -25.99 -2.69
C ARG A 73 -11.33 -25.86 -1.61
N HIS A 74 -11.82 -26.98 -1.04
CA HIS A 74 -12.87 -26.96 -0.02
C HIS A 74 -12.37 -26.47 1.35
N THR A 75 -11.08 -26.62 1.68
CA THR A 75 -10.53 -26.15 2.96
C THR A 75 -10.05 -24.71 2.91
N ARG A 76 -9.76 -24.15 1.72
CA ARG A 76 -9.17 -22.80 1.57
C ARG A 76 -9.94 -21.72 2.33
N VAL A 77 -11.28 -21.68 2.20
CA VAL A 77 -12.11 -20.68 2.89
C VAL A 77 -12.02 -20.83 4.41
N SER A 78 -12.15 -22.05 4.92
CA SER A 78 -12.02 -22.35 6.35
C SER A 78 -10.62 -21.99 6.88
N THR A 79 -9.57 -22.25 6.11
CA THR A 79 -8.19 -21.87 6.44
C THR A 79 -8.05 -20.34 6.50
N VAL A 80 -8.54 -19.61 5.51
CA VAL A 80 -8.52 -18.13 5.51
C VAL A 80 -9.30 -17.57 6.69
N LEU A 81 -10.48 -18.12 6.99
CA LEU A 81 -11.28 -17.71 8.15
C LEU A 81 -10.59 -18.02 9.48
N ALA A 82 -9.91 -19.16 9.60
CA ALA A 82 -9.14 -19.51 10.79
C ALA A 82 -7.96 -18.55 11.00
N ILE A 83 -7.18 -18.27 9.95
CA ILE A 83 -6.07 -17.30 9.99
C ILE A 83 -6.62 -15.91 10.33
N LEU A 84 -7.72 -15.50 9.70
CA LEU A 84 -8.38 -14.22 10.00
C LEU A 84 -8.80 -14.14 11.47
N GLY A 85 -9.40 -15.20 12.01
CA GLY A 85 -9.75 -15.28 13.43
C GLY A 85 -8.53 -15.10 14.34
N VAL A 86 -7.43 -15.78 14.04
CA VAL A 86 -6.16 -15.63 14.80
C VAL A 86 -5.62 -14.21 14.72
N VAL A 87 -5.56 -13.61 13.52
CA VAL A 87 -5.08 -12.23 13.32
C VAL A 87 -5.98 -11.22 14.04
N VAL A 88 -7.30 -11.38 13.99
CA VAL A 88 -8.25 -10.49 14.68
C VAL A 88 -8.10 -10.61 16.20
N LEU A 89 -8.03 -11.84 16.74
CA LEU A 89 -7.83 -12.05 18.18
C LEU A 89 -6.49 -11.50 18.65
N ALA A 90 -5.43 -11.70 17.88
CA ALA A 90 -4.11 -11.13 18.15
C ALA A 90 -4.13 -9.59 18.10
N GLY A 91 -4.85 -9.00 17.14
CA GLY A 91 -5.03 -7.56 17.02
C GLY A 91 -5.79 -6.97 18.22
N ILE A 92 -6.87 -7.64 18.66
CA ILE A 92 -7.62 -7.28 19.86
C ILE A 92 -6.70 -7.32 21.09
N TYR A 93 -5.96 -8.42 21.26
CA TYR A 93 -4.99 -8.56 22.35
C TYR A 93 -3.92 -7.44 22.31
N ALA A 94 -3.38 -7.13 21.13
CA ALA A 94 -2.39 -6.08 20.93
C ALA A 94 -2.95 -4.68 21.28
N VAL A 95 -4.21 -4.40 20.97
CA VAL A 95 -4.88 -3.16 21.40
C VAL A 95 -4.99 -3.10 22.93
N TYR A 96 -5.47 -4.16 23.57
CA TYR A 96 -5.63 -4.18 25.04
C TYR A 96 -4.31 -4.17 25.81
N SER A 97 -3.26 -4.77 25.27
CA SER A 97 -1.91 -4.75 25.86
C SER A 97 -1.14 -3.46 25.58
N GLY A 98 -1.70 -2.54 24.78
CA GLY A 98 -1.08 -1.25 24.46
C GLY A 98 0.11 -1.35 23.50
N VAL A 99 0.20 -2.42 22.71
CA VAL A 99 1.22 -2.59 21.65
C VAL A 99 1.20 -1.41 20.67
N PHE A 100 0.00 -0.95 20.31
CA PHE A 100 -0.18 0.18 19.40
C PHE A 100 -0.14 1.55 20.11
N MET A 101 0.39 1.66 21.34
CA MET A 101 0.60 2.98 21.95
C MET A 101 1.84 3.67 21.35
N PRO A 102 1.84 5.02 21.30
CA PRO A 102 3.04 5.78 20.90
C PRO A 102 4.28 5.33 21.68
N GLY A 103 5.38 5.08 20.99
CA GLY A 103 6.64 4.58 21.57
C GLY A 103 6.73 3.06 21.72
N ARG A 104 5.62 2.35 22.00
CA ARG A 104 5.65 0.89 22.22
C ARG A 104 5.66 0.05 20.95
N LEU A 105 5.16 0.61 19.85
CA LEU A 105 5.11 -0.08 18.57
C LEU A 105 6.51 -0.47 18.06
N LEU A 106 7.50 0.39 18.33
CA LEU A 106 8.90 0.18 17.92
C LEU A 106 9.61 -0.88 18.77
N ASP A 107 9.11 -1.16 19.97
CA ASP A 107 9.64 -2.20 20.86
C ASP A 107 8.90 -3.53 20.71
N SER A 108 7.88 -3.56 19.85
CA SER A 108 7.00 -4.72 19.70
C SER A 108 7.62 -5.82 18.84
N SER A 109 7.26 -7.07 19.15
CA SER A 109 7.80 -8.23 18.45
C SER A 109 7.33 -8.30 16.99
N LEU A 110 8.15 -8.95 16.15
CA LEU A 110 7.82 -9.23 14.74
C LEU A 110 6.50 -9.98 14.55
N ALA A 111 6.09 -10.74 15.58
CA ALA A 111 4.80 -11.40 15.58
C ALA A 111 3.66 -10.39 15.41
N PHE A 112 3.64 -9.30 16.19
CA PHE A 112 2.55 -8.31 16.14
C PHE A 112 2.77 -7.24 15.07
N THR A 113 4.02 -6.91 14.76
CA THR A 113 4.33 -5.88 13.77
C THR A 113 4.17 -6.38 12.34
N LEU A 114 4.47 -7.66 12.05
CA LEU A 114 4.39 -8.22 10.69
C LEU A 114 3.36 -9.35 10.57
N TYR A 115 3.57 -10.49 11.24
CA TYR A 115 2.82 -11.72 10.96
C TYR A 115 1.34 -11.68 11.34
N LEU A 116 1.07 -11.11 12.52
CA LEU A 116 -0.26 -10.90 13.11
C LEU A 116 -0.67 -9.42 13.06
N SER A 117 -0.04 -8.66 12.17
CA SER A 117 -0.37 -7.26 11.98
C SER A 117 -1.81 -7.10 11.50
N PRO A 118 -2.54 -6.06 11.93
CA PRO A 118 -3.87 -5.78 11.41
C PRO A 118 -3.90 -5.57 9.89
N PHE A 119 -2.78 -5.18 9.26
CA PHE A 119 -2.70 -5.11 7.79
C PHE A 119 -2.97 -6.45 7.10
N CYS A 120 -2.69 -7.58 7.76
CA CYS A 120 -3.03 -8.91 7.25
C CYS A 120 -4.54 -9.09 7.03
N VAL A 121 -5.39 -8.35 7.76
CA VAL A 121 -6.84 -8.38 7.59
C VAL A 121 -7.25 -7.88 6.20
N GLU A 122 -6.63 -6.80 5.68
CA GLU A 122 -6.92 -6.25 4.34
C GLU A 122 -6.70 -7.33 3.26
N PHE A 123 -5.60 -8.07 3.36
CA PHE A 123 -5.27 -9.16 2.43
C PHE A 123 -6.25 -10.34 2.52
N LEU A 124 -6.56 -10.78 3.74
CA LEU A 124 -7.49 -11.90 3.97
C LEU A 124 -8.92 -11.54 3.52
N LEU A 125 -9.35 -10.30 3.74
CA LEU A 125 -10.61 -9.78 3.22
C LEU A 125 -10.63 -9.81 1.68
N GLY A 126 -9.52 -9.46 1.02
CA GLY A 126 -9.38 -9.61 -0.43
C GLY A 126 -9.58 -11.04 -0.91
N CYS A 127 -9.00 -12.03 -0.21
CA CYS A 127 -9.19 -13.46 -0.51
C CYS A 127 -10.65 -13.89 -0.35
N LEU A 128 -11.29 -13.50 0.76
CA LEU A 128 -12.70 -13.82 1.03
C LEU A 128 -13.64 -13.17 0.02
N LEU A 129 -13.40 -11.91 -0.31
CA LEU A 129 -14.14 -11.17 -1.34
C LEU A 129 -14.01 -11.87 -2.69
N GLY A 130 -12.79 -12.32 -3.00
CA GLY A 130 -12.45 -13.11 -4.18
C GLY A 130 -13.32 -14.36 -4.34
N GLU A 131 -13.43 -15.17 -3.29
CA GLU A 131 -14.28 -16.36 -3.33
C GLU A 131 -15.78 -16.02 -3.28
N TRP A 132 -16.16 -14.94 -2.58
CA TRP A 132 -17.54 -14.50 -2.48
C TRP A 132 -18.10 -14.06 -3.85
N TYR A 133 -17.41 -13.20 -4.58
CA TYR A 133 -17.93 -12.68 -5.86
C TYR A 133 -17.98 -13.75 -6.95
N ARG A 134 -17.18 -14.82 -6.84
CA ARG A 134 -17.25 -15.96 -7.77
C ARG A 134 -18.59 -16.70 -7.69
N ARG A 135 -19.26 -16.64 -6.53
CA ARG A 135 -20.53 -17.33 -6.27
C ARG A 135 -21.74 -16.39 -6.34
N HIS A 136 -21.51 -15.08 -6.41
CA HIS A 136 -22.56 -14.07 -6.31
C HIS A 136 -22.44 -13.02 -7.42
N THR A 137 -23.59 -12.63 -7.97
CA THR A 137 -23.66 -11.52 -8.92
C THR A 137 -23.90 -10.20 -8.19
N ILE A 138 -23.17 -9.16 -8.59
CA ILE A 138 -23.27 -7.84 -7.97
C ILE A 138 -24.45 -7.09 -8.60
N ARG A 139 -25.59 -7.10 -7.90
CA ARG A 139 -26.85 -6.49 -8.37
C ARG A 139 -26.83 -4.97 -8.44
N TRP A 140 -26.05 -4.29 -7.60
CA TRP A 140 -26.06 -2.83 -7.50
C TRP A 140 -24.63 -2.25 -7.40
N PRO A 141 -23.84 -2.24 -8.49
CA PRO A 141 -22.46 -1.74 -8.45
C PRO A 141 -22.39 -0.27 -8.01
N LEU A 142 -23.38 0.56 -8.39
CA LEU A 142 -23.42 1.96 -7.96
C LEU A 142 -23.66 2.12 -6.45
N ALA A 143 -24.36 1.20 -5.79
CA ALA A 143 -24.50 1.22 -4.34
C ALA A 143 -23.13 0.97 -3.65
N TRP A 144 -22.31 0.08 -4.23
CA TRP A 144 -20.95 -0.16 -3.75
C TRP A 144 -20.01 1.03 -4.00
N LEU A 145 -20.17 1.74 -5.12
CA LEU A 145 -19.46 3.00 -5.35
C LEU A 145 -19.86 4.06 -4.33
N ALA A 146 -21.16 4.23 -4.10
CA ALA A 146 -21.68 5.17 -3.11
C ALA A 146 -21.16 4.83 -1.70
N LEU A 147 -21.14 3.55 -1.33
CA LEU A 147 -20.54 3.09 -0.07
C LEU A 147 -19.04 3.41 0.00
N GLY A 148 -18.27 3.10 -1.05
CA GLY A 148 -16.83 3.40 -1.11
C GLY A 148 -16.54 4.89 -0.95
N LEU A 149 -17.30 5.75 -1.64
CA LEU A 149 -17.19 7.21 -1.55
C LEU A 149 -17.62 7.73 -0.17
N ALA A 150 -18.73 7.23 0.38
CA ALA A 150 -19.20 7.60 1.72
C ALA A 150 -18.17 7.23 2.78
N MET A 151 -17.54 6.06 2.67
CA MET A 151 -16.45 5.65 3.56
C MET A 151 -15.19 6.49 3.37
N ALA A 152 -14.83 6.88 2.14
CA ALA A 152 -13.71 7.79 1.88
C ALA A 152 -13.92 9.16 2.53
N VAL A 153 -15.13 9.73 2.43
CA VAL A 153 -15.49 10.98 3.09
C VAL A 153 -15.48 10.82 4.62
N LEU A 154 -16.04 9.70 5.12
CA LEU A 154 -16.03 9.39 6.55
C LEU A 154 -14.61 9.26 7.09
N ILE A 155 -13.70 8.61 6.37
CA ILE A 155 -12.28 8.52 6.72
C ILE A 155 -11.68 9.91 6.89
N GLY A 156 -11.88 10.80 5.91
CA GLY A 156 -11.37 12.17 5.98
C GLY A 156 -11.91 12.95 7.17
N TRP A 157 -13.23 12.86 7.39
CA TRP A 157 -13.89 13.51 8.52
C TRP A 157 -13.43 12.95 9.88
N VAL A 158 -13.39 11.63 10.03
CA VAL A 158 -12.94 10.95 11.25
C VAL A 158 -11.48 11.30 11.53
N ASN A 159 -10.61 11.26 10.52
CA ASN A 159 -9.20 11.61 10.66
C ASN A 159 -9.03 13.06 11.15
N ALA A 160 -9.76 14.01 10.56
CA ALA A 160 -9.70 15.41 10.97
C ALA A 160 -10.25 15.63 12.39
N ARG A 161 -11.38 15.00 12.72
CA ARG A 161 -12.09 15.26 13.99
C ARG A 161 -11.50 14.54 15.20
N TRP A 162 -11.07 13.30 15.04
CA TRP A 162 -10.70 12.41 16.15
C TRP A 162 -9.21 12.10 16.20
N PHE A 163 -8.51 12.18 15.07
CA PHE A 163 -7.10 11.82 14.97
C PHE A 163 -6.20 13.03 14.65
N ALA A 164 -6.76 14.24 14.53
CA ALA A 164 -6.02 15.46 14.18
C ALA A 164 -5.14 15.31 12.91
N GLY A 165 -5.60 14.51 11.94
CA GLY A 165 -4.85 14.22 10.72
C GLY A 165 -3.88 13.04 10.81
N ASN A 166 -3.71 12.43 11.98
CA ASN A 166 -2.69 11.43 12.26
C ASN A 166 -3.11 9.98 12.07
N LEU A 167 -4.29 9.70 11.50
CA LEU A 167 -4.79 8.32 11.29
C LEU A 167 -3.82 7.43 10.47
N LEU A 168 -2.92 8.04 9.70
CA LEU A 168 -1.89 7.33 8.94
C LEU A 168 -0.63 6.97 9.75
N LEU A 169 -0.51 7.43 10.99
CA LEU A 169 0.59 7.08 11.88
C LEU A 169 0.43 5.66 12.43
N GLY A 170 1.55 4.96 12.60
CA GLY A 170 1.59 3.53 12.90
C GLY A 170 0.88 3.09 14.20
N TYR A 171 0.55 4.01 15.11
CA TYR A 171 -0.16 3.67 16.34
C TYR A 171 -1.70 3.63 16.18
N TYR A 172 -2.25 4.05 15.04
CA TYR A 172 -3.68 3.90 14.72
C TYR A 172 -3.96 2.82 13.67
N ILE A 173 -3.06 1.84 13.54
CA ILE A 173 -3.16 0.76 12.55
C ILE A 173 -4.53 0.05 12.60
N PRO A 174 -5.06 -0.38 13.76
CA PRO A 174 -6.36 -1.06 13.80
C PRO A 174 -7.51 -0.21 13.25
N GLN A 175 -7.59 1.06 13.65
CA GLN A 175 -8.64 1.99 13.21
C GLN A 175 -8.50 2.29 11.72
N ARG A 176 -7.26 2.50 11.25
CA ARG A 176 -6.95 2.69 9.84
C ARG A 176 -7.42 1.48 9.02
N VAL A 177 -7.03 0.27 9.41
CA VAL A 177 -7.40 -0.96 8.69
C VAL A 177 -8.91 -1.10 8.58
N LEU A 178 -9.66 -0.89 9.67
CA LEU A 178 -11.12 -0.99 9.63
C LEU A 178 -11.76 -0.01 8.65
N LEU A 179 -11.37 1.26 8.73
CA LEU A 179 -11.98 2.30 7.89
C LEU A 179 -11.57 2.17 6.41
N PHE A 180 -10.27 1.97 6.15
CA PHE A 180 -9.74 1.85 4.78
C PHE A 180 -10.21 0.55 4.10
N SER A 181 -10.30 -0.57 4.83
CA SER A 181 -10.84 -1.82 4.29
C SER A 181 -12.27 -1.67 3.80
N ALA A 182 -13.12 -0.95 4.55
CA ALA A 182 -14.51 -0.72 4.15
C ALA A 182 -14.61 0.07 2.84
N ALA A 183 -13.82 1.14 2.71
CA ALA A 183 -13.75 1.93 1.47
C ALA A 183 -13.21 1.08 0.30
N ALA A 184 -12.13 0.34 0.53
CA ALA A 184 -11.51 -0.52 -0.48
C ALA A 184 -12.48 -1.61 -0.99
N CYS A 185 -13.19 -2.30 -0.10
CA CYS A 185 -14.22 -3.27 -0.46
C CYS A 185 -15.31 -2.67 -1.34
N GLY A 186 -15.78 -1.46 -1.02
CA GLY A 186 -16.76 -0.73 -1.84
C GLY A 186 -16.26 -0.47 -3.26
N PHE A 187 -15.03 0.05 -3.41
CA PHE A 187 -14.46 0.31 -4.73
C PHE A 187 -14.18 -0.97 -5.53
N VAL A 188 -13.69 -2.03 -4.89
CA VAL A 188 -13.45 -3.32 -5.56
C VAL A 188 -14.76 -3.94 -6.03
N LEU A 189 -15.79 -3.98 -5.18
CA LEU A 189 -17.11 -4.51 -5.54
C LEU A 189 -17.80 -3.70 -6.64
N TRP A 190 -17.63 -2.38 -6.65
CA TRP A 190 -18.08 -1.55 -7.76
C TRP A 190 -17.39 -1.93 -9.07
N ALA A 191 -16.06 -2.00 -9.08
CA ALA A 191 -15.28 -2.33 -10.27
C ALA A 191 -15.61 -3.73 -10.80
N VAL A 192 -15.63 -4.74 -9.93
CA VAL A 192 -16.03 -6.12 -10.28
C VAL A 192 -17.47 -6.17 -10.77
N GLY A 193 -18.38 -5.41 -10.16
CA GLY A 193 -19.78 -5.40 -10.56
C GLY A 193 -20.03 -4.73 -11.91
N LEU A 194 -19.17 -3.79 -12.33
CA LEU A 194 -19.15 -3.29 -13.71
C LEU A 194 -18.63 -4.35 -14.67
N ASP A 195 -17.52 -5.01 -14.32
CA ASP A 195 -16.87 -6.03 -15.14
C ASP A 195 -17.80 -7.23 -15.42
N GLN A 196 -18.52 -7.71 -14.39
CA GLN A 196 -19.57 -8.75 -14.53
C GLN A 196 -20.67 -8.39 -15.53
N ARG A 197 -20.85 -7.11 -15.86
CA ARG A 197 -21.84 -6.60 -16.83
C ARG A 197 -21.23 -6.28 -18.19
N GLY A 198 -19.98 -6.65 -18.42
CA GLY A 198 -19.23 -6.29 -19.62
C GLY A 198 -18.96 -4.78 -19.73
N LYS A 199 -19.03 -4.03 -18.63
CA LYS A 199 -18.77 -2.59 -18.57
C LYS A 199 -17.44 -2.35 -17.87
N ALA A 200 -16.72 -1.33 -18.31
CA ALA A 200 -15.55 -0.84 -17.59
C ALA A 200 -15.58 0.68 -17.53
N PHE A 201 -15.17 1.24 -16.38
CA PHE A 201 -14.97 2.67 -16.25
C PHE A 201 -13.72 3.06 -17.03
N LEU A 202 -13.83 3.97 -18.01
CA LEU A 202 -12.74 4.46 -18.85
C LEU A 202 -11.72 3.36 -19.24
N PRO A 203 -12.09 2.38 -20.09
CA PRO A 203 -11.35 1.12 -20.25
C PRO A 203 -9.85 1.29 -20.52
N ARG A 204 -9.50 2.23 -21.42
CA ARG A 204 -8.09 2.52 -21.75
C ARG A 204 -7.34 3.16 -20.58
N ALA A 205 -7.95 4.14 -19.92
CA ALA A 205 -7.33 4.81 -18.78
C ALA A 205 -7.17 3.84 -17.61
N SER A 206 -8.18 3.03 -17.31
CA SER A 206 -8.12 2.03 -16.24
C SER A 206 -7.03 0.98 -16.49
N LEU A 207 -6.83 0.53 -17.74
CA LEU A 207 -5.73 -0.37 -18.07
C LEU A 207 -4.36 0.29 -17.91
N ILE A 208 -4.21 1.57 -18.31
CA ILE A 208 -2.94 2.31 -18.18
C ILE A 208 -2.65 2.57 -16.70
N LEU A 209 -3.60 3.17 -15.98
CA LEU A 209 -3.47 3.54 -14.57
C LEU A 209 -3.28 2.32 -13.68
N GLY A 210 -4.05 1.25 -13.93
CA GLY A 210 -3.89 -0.03 -13.25
C GLY A 210 -2.52 -0.64 -13.54
N GLY A 211 -2.07 -0.62 -14.80
CA GLY A 211 -0.75 -1.08 -15.20
C GLY A 211 0.40 -0.29 -14.55
N SER A 212 0.23 1.02 -14.39
CA SER A 212 1.23 1.91 -13.77
C SER A 212 1.14 1.99 -12.25
N SER A 213 0.18 1.33 -11.62
CA SER A 213 -0.07 1.43 -10.17
C SER A 213 1.14 1.06 -9.33
N TYR A 214 1.87 0.01 -9.74
CA TYR A 214 3.11 -0.41 -9.08
C TYR A 214 4.24 0.63 -9.21
N ALA A 215 4.43 1.21 -10.40
CA ALA A 215 5.39 2.30 -10.61
C ALA A 215 5.05 3.55 -9.79
N LEU A 216 3.75 3.91 -9.72
CA LEU A 216 3.28 5.01 -8.89
C LEU A 216 3.54 4.74 -7.41
N TYR A 217 3.19 3.54 -6.94
CA TYR A 217 3.44 3.09 -5.58
C TYR A 217 4.93 3.19 -5.22
N LEU A 218 5.85 2.76 -6.09
CA LEU A 218 7.28 2.86 -5.78
C LEU A 218 7.86 4.28 -5.82
N SER A 219 7.27 5.18 -6.60
CA SER A 219 7.90 6.46 -6.92
C SER A 219 7.27 7.68 -6.27
N HIS A 220 6.02 7.61 -5.80
CA HIS A 220 5.32 8.79 -5.28
C HIS A 220 6.06 9.47 -4.11
N THR A 221 6.64 8.72 -3.18
CA THR A 221 7.42 9.31 -2.08
C THR A 221 8.72 9.94 -2.56
N LEU A 222 9.36 9.37 -3.59
CA LEU A 222 10.57 9.92 -4.19
C LEU A 222 10.28 11.23 -4.92
N TRP A 223 9.17 11.29 -5.67
CA TRP A 223 8.75 12.51 -6.35
C TRP A 223 8.34 13.61 -5.38
N LEU A 224 7.62 13.26 -4.30
CA LEU A 224 7.29 14.20 -3.23
C LEU A 224 8.56 14.72 -2.53
N GLN A 225 9.48 13.83 -2.19
CA GLN A 225 10.76 14.20 -1.57
C GLN A 225 11.55 15.13 -2.48
N TRP A 226 11.73 14.76 -3.75
CA TRP A 226 12.42 15.61 -4.73
C TRP A 226 11.73 16.97 -4.89
N PHE A 227 10.39 17.00 -4.96
CA PHE A 227 9.62 18.24 -5.02
C PHE A 227 9.83 19.14 -3.80
N PHE A 228 10.02 18.55 -2.62
CA PHE A 228 10.36 19.28 -1.40
C PHE A 228 11.81 19.77 -1.42
N ASP A 229 12.75 18.93 -1.84
CA ASP A 229 14.19 19.24 -1.86
C ASP A 229 14.53 20.40 -2.82
N ILE A 230 13.77 20.56 -3.91
CA ILE A 230 13.92 21.70 -4.82
C ILE A 230 13.18 22.97 -4.34
N GLY A 231 12.58 22.95 -3.15
CA GLY A 231 11.85 24.08 -2.57
C GLY A 231 10.45 24.29 -3.15
N GLY A 232 9.89 23.31 -3.86
CA GLY A 232 8.58 23.40 -4.50
C GLY A 232 7.44 23.65 -3.51
N ARG A 233 7.48 22.99 -2.35
CA ARG A 233 6.52 23.20 -1.25
C ARG A 233 6.56 24.65 -0.73
N ASP A 234 7.76 25.18 -0.47
CA ASP A 234 7.92 26.52 0.08
C ASP A 234 7.54 27.60 -0.94
N TRP A 235 7.81 27.34 -2.22
CA TRP A 235 7.33 28.19 -3.31
C TRP A 235 5.80 28.22 -3.38
N LEU A 236 5.14 27.06 -3.35
CA LEU A 236 3.67 27.00 -3.34
C LEU A 236 3.07 27.72 -2.13
N ALA A 237 3.64 27.51 -0.95
CA ALA A 237 3.18 28.13 0.29
C ALA A 237 3.28 29.66 0.24
N ARG A 238 4.42 30.19 -0.20
CA ARG A 238 4.63 31.64 -0.33
C ARG A 238 3.69 32.31 -1.33
N ASN A 239 3.20 31.58 -2.32
CA ASN A 239 2.28 32.09 -3.34
C ASN A 239 0.80 31.78 -3.06
N GLY A 240 0.47 31.17 -1.91
CA GLY A 240 -0.91 30.78 -1.59
C GLY A 240 -1.47 29.66 -2.48
N LEU A 241 -0.61 28.93 -3.20
CA LEU A 241 -0.99 27.88 -4.16
C LEU A 241 -0.87 26.47 -3.57
N THR A 242 -0.79 26.34 -2.25
CA THR A 242 -0.55 25.06 -1.56
C THR A 242 -1.52 23.96 -1.99
N VAL A 243 -2.83 24.19 -1.91
CA VAL A 243 -3.86 23.19 -2.25
C VAL A 243 -3.84 22.83 -3.75
N PRO A 244 -3.98 23.78 -4.70
CA PRO A 244 -3.95 23.44 -6.12
C PRO A 244 -2.60 22.86 -6.55
N GLY A 245 -1.50 23.30 -5.94
CA GLY A 245 -0.17 22.77 -6.21
C GLY A 245 0.00 21.31 -5.78
N TYR A 246 -0.59 20.89 -4.65
CA TYR A 246 -0.59 19.47 -4.27
C TYR A 246 -1.40 18.61 -5.23
N TRP A 247 -2.54 19.09 -5.73
CA TRP A 247 -3.31 18.38 -6.76
C TRP A 247 -2.53 18.26 -8.07
N LEU A 248 -1.84 19.34 -8.48
CA LEU A 248 -0.99 19.33 -9.66
C LEU A 248 0.20 18.37 -9.49
N ALA A 249 0.84 18.34 -8.33
CA ALA A 249 1.91 17.40 -8.01
C ALA A 249 1.40 15.95 -8.03
N ALA A 250 0.22 15.68 -7.47
CA ALA A 250 -0.41 14.37 -7.52
C ALA A 250 -0.69 13.92 -8.96
N LEU A 251 -1.24 14.82 -9.78
CA LEU A 251 -1.47 14.55 -11.20
C LEU A 251 -0.15 14.30 -11.95
N ALA A 252 0.88 15.12 -11.69
CA ALA A 252 2.21 14.96 -12.28
C ALA A 252 2.80 13.59 -11.92
N MET A 253 2.72 13.15 -10.66
CA MET A 253 3.17 11.82 -10.24
C MET A 253 2.45 10.69 -10.97
N ILE A 254 1.13 10.80 -11.15
CA ILE A 254 0.35 9.82 -11.92
C ILE A 254 0.83 9.77 -13.38
N ILE A 255 1.03 10.93 -14.02
CA ILE A 255 1.51 11.02 -15.40
C ILE A 255 2.90 10.43 -15.53
N MET A 256 3.82 10.77 -14.61
CA MET A 256 5.20 10.27 -14.62
C MET A 256 5.25 8.76 -14.40
N ALA A 257 4.44 8.22 -13.49
CA ALA A 257 4.32 6.78 -13.29
C ALA A 257 3.77 6.08 -14.54
N ALA A 258 2.73 6.65 -15.18
CA ALA A 258 2.19 6.13 -16.43
C ALA A 258 3.20 6.17 -17.58
N ALA A 259 3.99 7.23 -17.67
CA ALA A 259 5.07 7.35 -18.66
C ALA A 259 6.16 6.31 -18.40
N PHE A 260 6.65 6.17 -17.17
CA PHE A 260 7.63 5.15 -16.79
C PHE A 260 7.13 3.74 -17.12
N TYR A 261 5.88 3.44 -16.78
CA TYR A 261 5.26 2.15 -17.10
C TYR A 261 5.26 1.87 -18.62
N GLN A 262 4.88 2.86 -19.43
CA GLN A 262 4.77 2.69 -20.88
C GLN A 262 6.12 2.62 -21.59
N PHE A 263 7.10 3.43 -21.18
CA PHE A 263 8.37 3.61 -21.88
C PHE A 263 9.52 2.78 -21.30
N ALA A 264 9.51 2.44 -20.02
CA ALA A 264 10.55 1.62 -19.40
C ALA A 264 10.03 0.20 -19.09
N GLU A 265 8.97 0.09 -18.29
CA GLU A 265 8.55 -1.20 -17.74
C GLU A 265 7.99 -2.16 -18.80
N ARG A 266 7.04 -1.70 -19.62
CA ARG A 266 6.41 -2.52 -20.67
C ARG A 266 7.44 -3.05 -21.69
N PRO A 267 8.34 -2.23 -22.25
CA PRO A 267 9.36 -2.70 -23.17
C PRO A 267 10.30 -3.72 -22.54
N LEU A 268 10.78 -3.48 -21.31
CA LEU A 268 11.63 -4.42 -20.58
C LEU A 268 10.94 -5.76 -20.38
N HIS A 269 9.69 -5.77 -19.91
CA HIS A 269 8.94 -7.01 -19.69
C HIS A 269 8.68 -7.77 -20.99
N ARG A 270 8.42 -7.07 -22.10
CA ARG A 270 8.33 -7.69 -23.44
C ARG A 270 9.66 -8.30 -23.87
N GLY A 271 10.78 -7.63 -23.59
CA GLY A 271 12.13 -8.13 -23.84
C GLY A 271 12.40 -9.44 -23.09
N PHE A 272 12.22 -9.44 -21.76
CA PHE A 272 12.42 -10.63 -20.93
C PHE A 272 11.53 -11.81 -21.34
N ARG A 273 10.27 -11.55 -21.70
CA ARG A 273 9.36 -12.61 -22.19
C ARG A 273 9.82 -13.25 -23.50
N ARG A 274 10.53 -12.51 -24.36
CA ARG A 274 11.10 -13.09 -25.59
C ARG A 274 12.28 -14.00 -25.26
N VAL A 275 13.16 -13.56 -24.35
CA VAL A 275 14.32 -14.35 -23.91
C VAL A 275 13.89 -15.65 -23.22
N LEU A 276 12.89 -15.60 -22.33
CA LEU A 276 12.40 -16.80 -21.63
C LEU A 276 11.63 -17.80 -22.50
N ARG A 277 11.24 -17.40 -23.72
CA ARG A 277 10.55 -18.26 -24.70
C ARG A 277 11.50 -18.82 -25.77
N ALA A 278 12.73 -18.32 -25.84
CA ALA A 278 13.80 -18.80 -26.69
C ALA A 278 14.61 -19.86 -25.92
#